data_AF-A0A436RML5-F1
#
_entry.id   AF-A0A436RML5-F1
#
_cell.length_a   1.000
_cell.length_b   1.000
_cell.length_c   1.000
_cell.angle_alpha   90.00
_cell.angle_beta   90.00
_cell.angle_gamma   90.00
#
_symmetry.space_group_name_H-M   'P 1'
#
loop_
_entity.id
_entity.type
_entity.pdbx_description
1 polymer ?
#
loop_
_entity_poly.entity_id
_entity_poly.type
_entity_poly.pdbx_seq_one_letter_code
_entity_poly.pdbx_strand_id
1 'polypeptide(L)' 'MRAQAGSRGAPDEGAVEAPAFVIVGESAADTTAREALLDRAMGPKRKKKSSEKLRRGRRPSEGLAFVARDASGVVVGTAV' A
#
# COMPACT_ATOMS: atom_id res chain seq x y z
N MET A 1 12.94 -1.13 55.25
CA MET A 1 11.52 -1.35 54.89
C MET A 1 11.41 -1.19 53.38
N ARG A 2 11.01 -2.26 52.68
CA ARG A 2 10.91 -2.35 51.21
C ARG A 2 9.74 -1.50 50.70
N ALA A 3 9.88 -0.96 49.49
CA ALA A 3 8.96 -1.20 48.38
C ALA A 3 9.55 -0.63 47.08
N GLN A 4 10.17 -1.50 46.28
CA GLN A 4 10.26 -1.30 44.84
C GLN A 4 8.83 -1.44 44.30
N ALA A 5 8.26 -0.36 43.77
CA ALA A 5 7.09 -0.44 42.92
C ALA A 5 7.59 -0.54 41.47
N GLY A 6 7.84 -1.77 41.03
CA GLY A 6 7.92 -2.06 39.61
C GLY A 6 6.54 -1.80 39.02
N SER A 7 6.40 -0.76 38.19
CA SER A 7 5.30 -0.70 37.24
C SER A 7 5.50 -1.85 36.26
N ARG A 8 4.71 -2.91 36.43
CA ARG A 8 4.62 -3.98 35.42
C ARG A 8 4.08 -3.32 34.16
N GLY A 9 4.96 -3.05 33.19
CA GLY A 9 4.55 -2.79 31.82
C GLY A 9 3.62 -3.93 31.39
N ALA A 10 2.48 -3.57 30.82
CA ALA A 10 1.54 -4.53 30.29
C ALA A 10 2.25 -5.43 29.24
N PRO A 11 1.83 -6.68 29.05
CA PRO A 11 2.49 -7.63 28.12
C PRO A 11 2.44 -7.19 26.64
N ASP A 12 1.88 -6.03 26.35
CA ASP A 12 1.63 -5.48 25.02
C ASP A 12 2.57 -4.32 24.64
N GLU A 13 3.39 -3.76 25.57
CA GLU A 13 4.26 -2.59 25.29
C GLU A 13 5.41 -2.81 24.28
N GLY A 14 5.32 -3.85 23.45
CA GLY A 14 6.19 -4.08 22.30
C GLY A 14 5.59 -4.99 21.25
N ALA A 15 4.28 -5.26 21.27
CA ALA A 15 3.63 -6.02 20.20
C ALA A 15 3.55 -5.13 18.96
N VAL A 16 4.58 -5.17 18.13
CA VAL A 16 4.56 -4.55 16.81
C VAL A 16 3.54 -5.33 15.99
N GLU A 17 2.30 -4.84 15.96
CA GLU A 17 1.26 -5.39 15.09
C GLU A 17 1.78 -5.35 13.66
N ALA A 18 1.63 -6.47 12.93
CA ALA A 18 2.10 -6.54 11.56
C ALA A 18 1.41 -5.43 10.74
N PRO A 19 2.15 -4.72 9.87
CA PRO A 19 1.56 -3.62 9.12
C PRO A 19 0.42 -4.13 8.25
N ALA A 20 -0.71 -3.42 8.25
CA ALA A 20 -1.90 -3.80 7.46
C ALA A 20 -1.60 -3.90 5.95
N PHE A 21 -0.60 -3.17 5.48
CA PHE A 21 -0.08 -3.24 4.13
C PHE A 21 1.40 -2.85 4.07
N VAL A 22 2.07 -3.28 3.00
CA VAL A 22 3.43 -2.86 2.65
C VAL A 22 3.42 -2.02 1.37
N ILE A 23 4.25 -0.98 1.32
CA ILE A 23 4.46 -0.18 0.11
C ILE A 23 5.77 -0.62 -0.53
N VAL A 24 5.72 -0.96 -1.81
CA VAL A 24 6.92 -1.33 -2.58
C VAL A 24 6.93 -0.64 -3.94
N GLY A 25 8.10 -0.63 -4.59
CA GLY A 25 8.21 -0.17 -5.97
C GLY A 25 7.31 -0.96 -6.90
N GLU A 26 6.61 -0.26 -7.79
CA GLU A 26 5.75 -0.90 -8.79
C GLU A 26 6.61 -1.68 -9.81
N SER A 27 6.15 -2.88 -10.14
CA SER A 27 6.74 -3.72 -11.18
C SER A 27 5.78 -3.94 -12.35
N ALA A 28 6.29 -4.46 -13.47
CA ALA A 28 5.45 -4.79 -14.63
C ALA A 28 4.31 -5.78 -14.29
N ALA A 29 4.53 -6.67 -13.30
CA ALA A 29 3.55 -7.65 -12.86
C ALA A 29 2.32 -7.01 -12.17
N ASP A 30 2.45 -5.78 -11.67
CA ASP A 30 1.38 -5.08 -10.96
C ASP A 30 0.33 -4.47 -11.88
N THR A 31 0.63 -4.38 -13.18
CA THR A 31 -0.22 -3.70 -14.17
C THR A 31 -1.67 -4.17 -14.08
N THR A 32 -1.93 -5.48 -14.19
CA THR A 32 -3.28 -6.03 -14.20
C THR A 32 -4.04 -5.76 -12.91
N ALA A 33 -3.40 -6.00 -11.75
CA ALA A 33 -4.02 -5.80 -10.44
C ALA A 33 -4.33 -4.31 -10.18
N ARG A 34 -3.41 -3.43 -10.59
CA ARG A 34 -3.58 -1.98 -10.51
C ARG A 34 -4.72 -1.49 -11.39
N GLU A 35 -4.81 -1.95 -12.64
CA GLU A 35 -5.92 -1.57 -13.52
C GLU A 35 -7.28 -2.02 -12.95
N ALA A 36 -7.35 -3.26 -12.43
CA ALA A 36 -8.56 -3.76 -11.78
C ALA A 36 -8.94 -2.97 -10.52
N LEU A 37 -7.95 -2.53 -9.73
CA LEU A 37 -8.18 -1.64 -8.58
C LEU A 37 -8.75 -0.29 -9.03
N LEU A 38 -8.18 0.33 -10.06
CA LEU A 38 -8.61 1.63 -10.56
C LEU A 38 -10.00 1.58 -11.19
N ASP A 39 -10.32 0.51 -11.93
CA ASP A 39 -11.66 0.30 -12.48
C ASP A 39 -12.71 0.25 -11.36
N ARG A 40 -12.42 -0.46 -10.26
CA ARG A 40 -13.29 -0.51 -9.07
C ARG A 40 -13.38 0.83 -8.35
N ALA A 41 -12.25 1.51 -8.13
CA ALA A 41 -12.18 2.71 -7.30
C ALA A 41 -12.72 3.97 -8.00
N MET A 42 -12.61 4.05 -9.33
CA MET A 42 -12.93 5.28 -10.08
C MET A 42 -14.11 5.13 -11.04
N GLY A 43 -14.56 3.90 -11.32
CA GLY A 43 -15.70 3.61 -12.19
C GLY A 43 -15.47 3.90 -13.68
N PRO A 44 -16.52 3.77 -14.52
CA PRO A 44 -16.41 3.72 -15.99
C PRO A 44 -15.82 4.97 -16.65
N LYS A 45 -15.83 6.13 -15.98
CA LYS A 45 -15.34 7.40 -16.51
C LYS A 45 -13.88 7.72 -16.13
N ARG A 46 -13.15 6.78 -15.50
CA ARG A 46 -11.76 7.01 -15.04
C ARG A 46 -10.77 7.41 -16.12
N LYS A 47 -11.00 6.97 -17.36
CA LYS A 47 -10.14 7.26 -18.54
C LYS A 47 -10.06 8.76 -18.89
N LYS A 48 -10.90 9.60 -18.27
CA LYS A 48 -10.86 11.07 -18.39
C LYS A 48 -10.00 11.75 -17.31
N LYS A 49 -9.54 11.05 -16.27
CA LYS A 49 -8.68 11.61 -15.21
C LYS A 49 -7.20 11.66 -15.67
N SER A 50 -6.50 12.71 -15.27
CA SER A 50 -5.10 13.01 -15.67
C SER A 50 -4.11 11.86 -15.43
N SER A 51 -4.29 11.05 -14.39
CA SER A 51 -3.35 9.97 -14.04
C SER A 51 -3.33 8.82 -15.05
N GLU A 52 -4.46 8.47 -15.67
CA GLU A 52 -4.52 7.48 -16.76
C GLU A 52 -3.78 7.98 -18.01
N LYS A 53 -3.92 9.28 -18.30
CA LYS A 53 -3.28 9.93 -19.46
C LYS A 53 -1.76 9.92 -19.34
N LEU A 54 -1.22 10.04 -18.12
CA LEU A 54 0.22 9.93 -17.85
C LEU A 54 0.75 8.49 -17.99
N ARG A 55 -0.12 7.48 -17.78
CA ARG A 55 0.25 6.06 -17.79
C ARG A 55 0.14 5.39 -19.16
N ARG A 56 -0.66 5.91 -20.10
CA ARG A 56 -0.91 5.23 -21.38
C ARG A 56 0.38 5.01 -22.18
N GLY A 57 0.76 3.75 -22.38
CA GLY A 57 1.90 3.34 -23.20
C GLY A 57 3.27 3.64 -22.59
N ARG A 58 3.33 3.88 -21.27
CA ARG A 58 4.57 4.26 -20.57
C ARG A 58 4.89 3.22 -19.49
N ARG A 59 6.17 2.90 -19.34
CA ARG A 59 6.64 2.18 -18.15
C ARG A 59 6.41 3.04 -16.91
N PRO A 60 6.12 2.43 -15.74
CA PRO A 60 6.09 3.15 -14.48
C PRO A 60 7.39 3.95 -14.30
N SER A 61 7.31 5.15 -13.74
CA SER A 61 8.49 5.95 -13.46
C SER A 61 9.38 5.19 -12.48
N GLU A 62 10.59 4.81 -12.91
CA GLU A 62 11.53 4.08 -12.06
C GLU A 62 11.81 4.87 -10.77
N GLY A 63 11.67 4.21 -9.63
CA GLY A 63 11.87 4.81 -8.30
C GLY A 63 10.77 5.78 -7.82
N LEU A 64 9.74 6.05 -8.64
CA LEU A 64 8.66 7.00 -8.29
C LEU A 64 7.26 6.35 -8.32
N ALA A 65 7.14 5.16 -8.91
CA ALA A 65 5.91 4.39 -8.93
C ALA A 65 5.88 3.37 -7.79
N PHE A 66 4.76 3.35 -7.04
CA PHE A 66 4.59 2.46 -5.89
C PHE A 66 3.22 1.77 -5.88
N VAL A 67 3.18 0.60 -5.25
CA VAL A 67 1.95 -0.15 -4.93
C VAL A 67 1.91 -0.49 -3.45
N ALA A 68 0.70 -0.44 -2.87
CA ALA A 68 0.43 -0.95 -1.54
C ALA A 68 -0.19 -2.36 -1.66
N ARG A 69 0.36 -3.34 -0.93
CA ARG A 69 -0.16 -4.70 -0.85
C ARG A 69 -0.56 -5.05 0.58
N ASP A 70 -1.74 -5.63 0.76
CA ASP A 70 -2.15 -6.17 2.06
C ASP A 70 -1.40 -7.46 2.41
N ALA A 71 -1.69 -8.02 3.59
CA ALA A 71 -1.08 -9.26 4.07
C ALA A 71 -1.34 -10.48 3.16
N SER A 72 -2.35 -10.45 2.29
CA SER A 72 -2.64 -11.50 1.31
C SER A 72 -1.93 -11.30 -0.03
N GLY A 73 -1.21 -10.18 -0.18
CA GLY A 73 -0.53 -9.80 -1.41
C GLY A 73 -1.42 -9.07 -2.43
N VAL A 74 -2.66 -8.73 -2.07
CA VAL A 74 -3.58 -8.03 -2.96
C VAL A 74 -3.20 -6.55 -3.04
N VAL A 75 -3.17 -6.01 -4.26
CA VAL A 75 -2.92 -4.57 -4.48
C VAL A 75 -4.15 -3.77 -4.04
N VAL A 76 -3.96 -2.96 -3.01
CA VAL A 76 -5.01 -2.13 -2.37
C VAL A 76 -4.80 -0.63 -2.62
N GLY A 77 -3.63 -0.23 -3.13
CA GLY A 77 -3.30 1.16 -3.46
C GLY A 77 -2.21 1.29 -4.52
N THR A 78 -2.17 2.45 -5.20
CA THR A 78 -1.14 2.80 -6.19
C THR A 78 -0.87 4.31 -6.18
N ALA A 79 0.39 4.71 -6.37
CA ALA A 79 0.82 6.11 -6.50
C ALA A 79 1.91 6.23 -7.58
N VAL A 80 1.85 7.30 -8.39
CA VAL A 80 2.82 7.67 -9.45
C VAL A 80 2.94 9.18 -9.55
#